data_AF-A0A1H2BFB9-F1
#
_entry.id   AF-A0A1H2BFB9-F1
#
_cell.length_a   1.000
_cell.length_b   1.000
_cell.length_c   1.000
_cell.angle_alpha   90.00
_cell.angle_beta   90.00
_cell.angle_gamma   90.00
#
_symmetry.space_group_name_H-M   'P 1'
#
loop_
_entity.id
_entity.type
_entity.pdbx_description
1 polymer ?
#
loop_
_entity_poly.entity_id
_entity_poly.type
_entity_poly.pdbx_seq_one_letter_code
_entity_poly.pdbx_strand_id
1 'polypeptide(L)' 'MDGISWRDLDTNEQRAIATLALGISSDFCDPVALLTLRRIGLIRGSRLTLEAEQLLSVAVRREFAA' A
#
# COMPACT_ATOMS: atom_id res chain seq x y z
N MET A 1 -1.69 16.73 9.67
CA MET A 1 -0.43 16.32 9.05
C MET A 1 -0.85 15.63 7.78
N ASP A 2 -0.59 16.24 6.63
CA ASP A 2 -1.00 15.68 5.34
C ASP A 2 -0.19 14.40 5.13
N GLY A 3 -0.80 13.27 5.50
CA GLY A 3 -0.21 11.94 5.35
C GLY A 3 -0.09 11.56 3.88
N ILE A 4 0.63 10.47 3.62
CA ILE A 4 0.82 9.94 2.27
C ILE A 4 -0.55 9.65 1.64
N SER A 5 -0.80 10.18 0.46
CA SER A 5 -1.97 9.86 -0.35
C SER A 5 -1.71 8.62 -1.21
N TRP A 6 -2.77 7.89 -1.57
CA TRP A 6 -2.67 6.80 -2.54
C TRP A 6 -2.03 7.21 -3.86
N ARG A 7 -2.25 8.46 -4.30
CA ARG A 7 -1.69 8.99 -5.54
C ARG A 7 -0.21 9.37 -5.46
N ASP A 8 0.35 9.42 -4.26
CA ASP A 8 1.78 9.68 -4.06
C ASP A 8 2.60 8.39 -4.22
N LEU A 9 1.94 7.23 -4.20
CA LEU A 9 2.56 5.93 -4.43
C LEU A 9 2.64 5.63 -5.92
N ASP A 10 3.76 5.03 -6.35
CA ASP A 10 3.89 4.52 -7.70
C ASP A 10 3.05 3.25 -7.93
N THR A 11 2.93 2.82 -9.18
CA THR A 11 2.11 1.65 -9.56
C THR A 11 2.57 0.35 -8.88
N ASN A 12 3.87 0.17 -8.64
CA ASN A 12 4.40 -1.03 -8.00
C ASN A 12 4.14 -1.01 -6.49
N GLU A 13 4.23 0.15 -5.85
CA GLU A 13 3.88 0.37 -4.46
C GLU A 13 2.38 0.15 -4.22
N GLN A 14 1.53 0.74 -5.06
CA GLN A 14 0.08 0.51 -5.04
C GLN A 14 -0.26 -0.97 -5.21
N ARG A 15 0.37 -1.64 -6.18
CA ARG A 15 0.19 -3.08 -6.40
C ARG A 15 0.62 -3.88 -5.18
N ALA A 16 1.78 -3.59 -4.60
CA ALA A 16 2.26 -4.30 -3.42
C ALA A 16 1.28 -4.16 -2.24
N ILE A 17 0.73 -2.96 -1.99
CA ILE A 17 -0.29 -2.78 -0.95
C ILE A 17 -1.54 -3.63 -1.24
N ALA A 18 -2.05 -3.59 -2.48
CA ALA A 18 -3.22 -4.37 -2.86
C ALA A 18 -2.98 -5.89 -2.74
N THR A 19 -1.82 -6.37 -3.18
CA THR A 19 -1.42 -7.78 -3.06
C THR A 19 -1.38 -8.23 -1.60
N LEU A 20 -0.77 -7.45 -0.71
CA LEU A 20 -0.71 -7.77 0.72
C LEU A 20 -2.08 -7.66 1.41
N ALA A 21 -2.93 -6.72 1.01
CA ALA A 21 -4.30 -6.63 1.52
C ALA A 21 -5.15 -7.88 1.21
N LEU A 22 -4.84 -8.56 0.10
CA LEU A 22 -5.45 -9.84 -0.29
C LEU A 22 -4.84 -11.05 0.45
N GLY A 23 -3.86 -10.83 1.34
CA GLY A 23 -3.15 -11.90 2.05
C GLY A 23 -2.16 -12.69 1.18
N ILE A 24 -1.83 -12.18 -0.02
CA ILE A 24 -0.85 -12.81 -0.91
C ILE A 24 0.57 -12.54 -0.37
N SER A 25 1.49 -13.49 -0.55
CA SER A 25 2.88 -13.35 -0.08
C SER A 25 3.56 -12.12 -0.68
N SER A 26 4.41 -11.46 0.12
CA SER A 26 5.29 -10.40 -0.35
C SER A 26 6.28 -10.85 -1.42
N ASP A 27 6.51 -12.16 -1.57
CA ASP A 27 7.44 -12.70 -2.58
C ASP A 27 6.97 -12.44 -4.02
N PHE A 28 5.70 -12.10 -4.22
CA PHE A 28 5.12 -11.70 -5.51
C PHE A 28 5.16 -10.19 -5.75
N CYS A 29 5.69 -9.41 -4.81
CA CYS A 29 5.77 -7.95 -4.93
C CYS A 29 7.16 -7.52 -5.40
N ASP A 30 7.24 -6.34 -6.03
CA ASP A 30 8.52 -5.73 -6.39
C ASP A 30 9.36 -5.44 -5.12
N PRO A 31 10.62 -5.91 -5.04
CA PRO A 31 11.44 -5.73 -3.84
C PRO A 31 11.75 -4.26 -3.52
N VAL A 32 11.88 -3.40 -4.55
CA VAL A 32 12.13 -1.96 -4.37
C VAL A 32 10.90 -1.29 -3.79
N ALA A 33 9.71 -1.61 -4.30
CA ALA A 33 8.45 -1.13 -3.73
C ALA A 33 8.29 -1.56 -2.27
N LEU A 34 8.59 -2.82 -1.92
CA LEU A 34 8.55 -3.29 -0.54
C LEU A 34 9.53 -2.53 0.37
N LEU A 35 10.73 -2.21 -0.13
CA LEU A 35 11.71 -1.42 0.62
C LEU A 35 11.21 0.00 0.87
N THR A 36 10.66 0.66 -0.16
CA THR A 36 10.11 2.01 -0.01
C THR A 36 8.95 2.03 0.97
N LEU A 37 7.98 1.13 0.82
CA LEU A 37 6.81 1.01 1.69
C LEU A 37 7.18 0.73 3.16
N ARG A 38 8.23 -0.07 3.41
CA ARG A 38 8.78 -0.25 4.76
C ARG A 38 9.43 1.02 5.29
N ARG A 39 10.20 1.73 4.46
CA ARG A 39 10.90 2.96 4.84
C ARG A 39 9.93 4.07 5.24
N ILE A 40 8.79 4.16 4.55
CA ILE A 40 7.74 5.15 4.83
C ILE A 40 6.69 4.65 5.84
N GLY A 41 6.85 3.44 6.39
CA GLY A 41 6.02 2.92 7.49
C GLY A 41 4.67 2.32 7.09
N LEU A 42 4.41 2.12 5.80
CA LEU A 42 3.16 1.50 5.31
C LEU A 42 3.17 -0.04 5.42
N ILE A 43 4.34 -0.65 5.56
CA ILE A 43 4.49 -2.10 5.77
C ILE A 43 5.41 -2.38 6.96
N ARG A 44 5.06 -3.38 7.78
CA ARG A 44 5.94 -3.98 8.79
C ARG A 44 6.15 -5.47 8.49
N GLY A 45 7.36 -5.83 8.09
CA GLY A 45 7.66 -7.18 7.61
C GLY A 45 6.96 -7.45 6.28
N SER A 46 5.96 -8.34 6.29
CA SER A 46 5.09 -8.69 5.17
C SER A 46 3.62 -8.29 5.39
N ARG A 47 3.34 -7.45 6.38
CA ARG A 47 1.97 -7.01 6.72
C ARG A 47 1.80 -5.52 6.51
N LEU A 48 0.61 -5.13 6.06
CA LEU A 48 0.20 -3.73 6.04
C LEU A 48 0.12 -3.18 7.46
N THR A 49 0.42 -1.90 7.60
CA THR A 49 0.04 -1.14 8.80
C THR A 49 -1.40 -0.65 8.67
N LEU A 50 -2.00 -0.25 9.79
CA LEU A 50 -3.36 0.32 9.79
C LEU A 50 -3.47 1.53 8.86
N GLU A 51 -2.41 2.34 8.77
CA GLU A 51 -2.35 3.49 7.87
C GLU A 51 -2.46 3.05 6.40
N ALA A 52 -1.71 2.02 5.99
CA ALA A 52 -1.79 1.50 4.63
C ALA A 52 -3.16 0.88 4.30
N GLU A 53 -3.78 0.19 5.26
CA GLU A 53 -5.14 -0.34 5.11
C GLU A 53 -6.18 0.78 4.92
N GLN A 54 -6.09 1.84 5.71
CA GLN A 54 -6.97 3.01 5.58
C GLN A 54 -6.76 3.73 4.25
N LEU A 55 -5.50 3.90 3.84
CA LEU A 55 -5.09 4.54 2.61
C LEU A 55 -5.65 3.79 1.39
N LEU A 56 -5.57 2.45 1.39
CA LEU A 56 -6.23 1.60 0.38
C LEU A 56 -7.75 1.72 0.43
N SER A 57 -8.37 1.69 1.62
CA SER A 57 -9.82 1.80 1.76
C SER A 57 -10.37 3.13 1.20
N VAL A 58 -9.67 4.23 1.47
CA VAL A 58 -10.01 5.56 0.92
C VAL A 58 -9.85 5.57 -0.60
N ALA A 59 -8.78 4.98 -1.14
CA ALA A 59 -8.55 4.90 -2.59
C ALA A 59 -9.67 4.14 -3.29
N VAL A 60 -10.03 2.95 -2.78
CA VAL A 60 -11.12 2.12 -3.31
C VAL A 60 -12.44 2.89 -3.27
N ARG A 61 -12.79 3.50 -2.12
CA ARG A 61 -14.03 4.27 -2.01
C ARG A 61 -14.10 5.43 -3.00
N ARG A 62 -12.98 6.11 -3.26
CA ARG A 62 -12.93 7.21 -4.24
C ARG A 62 -13.14 6.71 -5.67
N GLU A 63 -12.55 5.58 -6.02
CA GLU A 63 -12.70 4.98 -7.35
C GLU A 63 -14.15 4.56 -7.62
N PHE A 64 -14.83 3.98 -6.63
CA PHE A 64 -16.23 3.55 -6.75
C PHE A 64 -17.28 4.64 -6.49
N ALA A 65 -16.87 5.83 -6.08
CA ALA A 65 -17.75 7.00 -5.91
C ALA A 65 -17.75 7.95 -7.12
N ALA A 66 -16.84 7.74 -8.06
CA ALA A 66 -16.72 8.48 -9.32
C ALA A 66 -17.54 7.81 -10.43
#